data_AF-A0A168HV13-F1
#
_entry.id   AF-A0A168HV13-F1
#
_cell.length_a   1.000
_cell.length_b   1.000
_cell.length_c   1.000
_cell.angle_alpha   90.00
_cell.angle_beta   90.00
_cell.angle_gamma   90.00
#
_symmetry.space_group_name_H-M   'P 1'
#
loop_
_entity.id
_entity.type
_entity.pdbx_description
1 polymer ?
#
loop_
_entity_poly.entity_id
_entity_poly.type
_entity_poly.pdbx_seq_one_letter_code
_entity_poly.pdbx_strand_id
1 'polypeptide(L)'
;MEEVEKLHQQASQDEVTKLVLKEDLSEDDKIAKLLQQNQKKLEQLTIQHATELREAKEKAEKQEKDQKRQVVNLNRDISELESLIESKIFKEADLEEALEKERKQVKKLQMELQDIKEEKKILVESTTSSSSISKAAQGTPKKDNVGEDSTAYCELCEVNGHDLISCKAVTVAKDGSDRPYCENCEEYGLHLTNKCPNQNETF
;
A
#
# COMPACT_ATOMS: atom_id res chain seq x y z
N MET A 1 80.23 -74.50 2.30
CA MET A 1 80.19 -73.05 1.99
C MET A 1 79.67 -72.79 0.58
N GLU A 2 79.99 -73.64 -0.40
CA GLU A 2 79.55 -73.49 -1.81
C GLU A 2 78.02 -73.61 -2.03
N GLU A 3 77.29 -74.43 -1.28
CA GLU A 3 75.83 -74.57 -1.46
C GLU A 3 75.03 -73.32 -1.04
N VAL A 4 75.53 -72.57 -0.05
CA VAL A 4 74.86 -71.35 0.45
C VAL A 4 75.05 -70.19 -0.53
N GLU A 5 76.21 -70.14 -1.19
CA GLU A 5 76.51 -69.15 -2.23
C GLU A 5 75.68 -69.41 -3.49
N LYS A 6 75.48 -70.68 -3.86
CA LYS A 6 74.62 -71.08 -4.97
C LYS A 6 73.14 -70.72 -4.74
N LEU A 7 72.63 -70.86 -3.52
CA LEU A 7 71.26 -70.46 -3.17
C LEU A 7 71.05 -68.94 -3.24
N HIS A 8 72.02 -68.13 -2.81
CA HIS A 8 71.94 -66.68 -2.93
C HIS A 8 72.02 -66.22 -4.39
N GLN A 9 72.84 -66.88 -5.20
CA GLN A 9 72.96 -66.57 -6.62
C GLN A 9 71.66 -66.92 -7.37
N GLN A 10 71.02 -68.03 -7.03
CA GLN A 10 69.75 -68.45 -7.61
C GLN A 10 68.57 -67.55 -7.18
N ALA A 11 68.53 -67.14 -5.90
CA ALA A 11 67.54 -66.18 -5.41
C ALA A 11 67.69 -64.80 -6.07
N SER A 12 68.93 -64.32 -6.26
CA SER A 12 69.20 -63.05 -6.95
C SER A 12 68.81 -63.10 -8.43
N GLN A 13 68.99 -64.24 -9.10
CA GLN A 13 68.57 -64.42 -10.49
C GLN A 13 67.05 -64.49 -10.61
N ASP A 14 66.35 -65.18 -9.70
CA ASP A 14 64.88 -65.20 -9.68
C ASP A 14 64.29 -63.81 -9.37
N GLU A 15 64.92 -63.03 -8.49
CA GLU A 15 64.48 -61.68 -8.14
C GLU A 15 64.69 -60.70 -9.30
N VAL A 16 65.82 -60.78 -10.00
CA VAL A 16 66.10 -60.01 -11.22
C VAL A 16 65.17 -60.41 -12.36
N THR A 17 64.90 -61.71 -12.55
CA THR A 17 63.98 -62.19 -13.60
C THR A 17 62.54 -61.78 -13.31
N LYS A 18 62.13 -61.75 -12.04
CA LYS A 18 60.80 -61.30 -11.59
C LYS A 18 60.64 -59.78 -11.64
N LEU A 19 61.73 -59.02 -11.54
CA LEU A 19 61.74 -57.56 -11.75
C LEU A 19 61.68 -57.21 -13.24
N VAL A 20 62.43 -57.93 -14.10
CA VAL A 20 62.37 -57.76 -15.56
C VAL A 20 61.00 -58.15 -16.13
N LEU A 21 60.32 -59.15 -15.57
CA LEU A 21 58.95 -59.50 -15.96
C LEU A 21 57.85 -58.56 -15.43
N LYS A 22 58.19 -57.61 -14.55
CA LYS A 22 57.24 -56.63 -13.99
C LYS A 22 57.26 -55.27 -14.68
N GLU A 23 58.28 -54.98 -15.49
CA GLU A 23 58.44 -53.64 -16.11
C GLU A 23 57.69 -53.48 -17.44
N ASP A 24 57.26 -54.56 -18.08
CA ASP A 24 56.52 -54.50 -19.34
C ASP A 24 55.05 -54.89 -19.16
N LEU A 25 54.26 -54.01 -18.53
CA LEU A 25 52.90 -53.84 -19.04
C LEU A 25 53.07 -53.33 -20.47
N SER A 26 52.70 -54.16 -21.46
CA SER A 26 52.75 -53.80 -22.88
C SER A 26 52.18 -52.40 -23.03
N GLU A 27 52.79 -51.57 -23.89
CA GLU A 27 52.29 -50.22 -24.16
C GLU A 27 50.78 -50.24 -24.49
N ASP A 28 50.31 -51.34 -25.08
CA ASP A 28 48.91 -51.66 -25.31
C ASP A 28 48.03 -51.69 -24.04
N ASP A 29 48.51 -52.23 -22.91
CA ASP A 29 47.78 -52.25 -21.64
C ASP A 29 47.66 -50.85 -21.02
N LYS A 30 48.69 -50.02 -21.19
CA LYS A 30 48.68 -48.62 -20.75
C LYS A 30 47.70 -47.81 -21.61
N ILE A 31 47.69 -48.03 -22.92
CA ILE A 31 46.73 -47.43 -23.86
C ILE A 31 45.30 -47.87 -23.53
N ALA A 32 45.06 -49.15 -23.30
CA ALA A 32 43.74 -49.68 -22.94
C ALA A 32 43.20 -49.08 -21.63
N LYS A 33 44.05 -48.94 -20.60
CA LYS A 33 43.69 -48.27 -19.33
C LYS A 33 43.35 -46.79 -19.54
N LEU A 34 44.12 -46.08 -20.36
CA LEU A 34 43.87 -44.67 -20.66
C LEU A 34 42.56 -44.48 -21.44
N LEU A 35 42.29 -45.35 -22.42
CA LEU A 35 41.02 -45.38 -23.16
C LEU A 35 39.85 -45.65 -22.22
N GLN A 36 39.95 -46.64 -21.33
CA GLN A 36 38.91 -46.94 -20.35
C GLN A 36 38.67 -45.77 -19.39
N GLN A 37 39.72 -45.10 -18.93
CA GLN A 37 39.60 -43.91 -18.08
C GLN A 37 38.94 -42.74 -18.83
N ASN A 38 39.31 -42.50 -20.08
CA ASN A 38 38.69 -41.46 -20.90
C ASN A 38 37.22 -41.77 -21.21
N GLN A 39 36.89 -43.04 -21.47
CA GLN A 39 35.51 -43.48 -21.67
C GLN A 39 34.68 -43.24 -20.40
N LYS A 40 35.18 -43.59 -19.21
CA LYS A 40 34.51 -43.31 -17.94
C LYS A 40 34.32 -41.81 -17.70
N LYS A 41 35.32 -40.99 -18.02
CA LYS A 41 35.22 -39.52 -17.93
C LYS A 41 34.16 -38.97 -18.88
N LEU A 42 34.08 -39.46 -20.12
CA LEU A 42 33.06 -39.08 -21.09
C LEU A 42 31.65 -39.48 -20.63
N GLU A 43 31.49 -40.69 -20.10
CA GLU A 43 30.21 -41.16 -19.53
C GLU A 43 29.79 -40.28 -18.34
N GLN A 44 30.71 -39.98 -17.42
CA GLN A 44 30.45 -39.11 -16.28
C GLN A 44 30.05 -37.69 -16.73
N LEU A 45 30.77 -37.11 -17.70
CA LEU A 45 30.47 -35.79 -18.24
C LEU A 45 29.12 -35.77 -18.96
N THR A 46 28.78 -36.84 -19.68
CA THR A 46 27.48 -37.00 -20.35
C THR A 46 26.33 -37.03 -19.35
N ILE A 47 26.50 -37.79 -18.24
CA ILE A 47 25.51 -37.84 -17.16
C ILE A 47 25.37 -36.46 -16.51
N GLN A 48 26.47 -35.79 -16.21
CA GLN A 48 26.47 -34.44 -15.63
C GLN A 48 25.72 -33.43 -16.51
N HIS A 49 26.02 -33.38 -17.80
CA HIS A 49 25.31 -32.49 -18.72
C HIS A 49 23.82 -32.86 -18.85
N ALA A 50 23.47 -34.15 -18.84
CA ALA A 50 22.08 -34.57 -18.87
C ALA A 50 21.31 -34.14 -17.60
N THR A 51 21.96 -34.19 -16.43
CA THR A 51 21.38 -33.71 -15.16
C THR A 51 21.25 -32.19 -15.13
N GLU A 52 22.29 -31.46 -15.51
CA GLU A 52 22.27 -29.99 -15.57
C GLU A 52 21.20 -29.48 -16.54
N LEU A 53 21.05 -30.13 -17.70
CA LEU A 53 20.03 -29.77 -18.67
C LEU A 53 18.62 -30.01 -18.13
N ARG A 54 18.42 -31.08 -17.35
CA ARG A 54 17.12 -31.36 -16.70
C ARG A 54 16.81 -30.31 -15.64
N GLU A 55 17.77 -30.02 -14.75
CA GLU A 55 17.60 -29.02 -13.69
C GLU A 55 17.34 -27.62 -14.26
N ALA A 56 18.05 -27.25 -15.34
CA ALA A 56 17.83 -25.97 -16.02
C ALA A 56 16.42 -25.88 -16.62
N LYS A 57 15.93 -26.97 -17.24
CA LYS A 57 14.56 -27.02 -17.78
C LYS A 57 13.51 -26.94 -16.67
N GLU A 58 13.67 -27.68 -15.59
CA GLU A 58 12.74 -27.64 -14.45
C GLU A 58 12.71 -26.25 -13.80
N LYS A 59 13.87 -25.59 -13.66
CA LYS A 59 13.96 -24.22 -13.16
C LYS A 59 13.25 -23.24 -14.08
N ALA A 60 13.44 -23.34 -15.39
CA ALA A 60 12.77 -22.49 -16.37
C ALA A 60 11.25 -22.68 -16.34
N GLU A 61 10.76 -23.92 -16.30
CA GLU A 61 9.32 -24.22 -16.21
C GLU A 61 8.70 -23.70 -14.91
N LYS A 62 9.41 -23.83 -13.78
CA LYS A 62 8.97 -23.28 -12.50
C LYS A 62 8.87 -21.76 -12.56
N GLN A 63 9.89 -21.09 -13.09
CA GLN A 63 9.89 -19.63 -13.25
C GLN A 63 8.75 -19.16 -14.15
N GLU A 64 8.49 -19.85 -15.27
CA GLU A 64 7.38 -19.54 -16.17
C GLU A 64 6.01 -19.69 -15.46
N LYS A 65 5.82 -20.75 -14.67
CA LYS A 65 4.60 -20.95 -13.88
C LYS A 65 4.41 -19.85 -12.83
N ASP A 66 5.47 -19.47 -12.14
CA ASP A 66 5.43 -18.42 -11.11
C ASP A 66 5.12 -17.05 -11.75
N GLN A 67 5.75 -16.72 -12.88
CA GLN A 67 5.44 -15.52 -13.66
C GLN A 67 4.00 -15.50 -14.15
N LYS A 68 3.50 -16.62 -14.69
CA LYS A 68 2.12 -16.73 -15.16
C LYS A 68 1.12 -16.50 -14.02
N ARG A 69 1.40 -17.03 -12.82
CA ARG A 69 0.58 -16.78 -11.62
C ARG A 69 0.61 -15.31 -11.22
N GLN A 70 1.78 -14.68 -11.24
CA GLN A 70 1.92 -13.26 -10.94
C GLN A 70 1.11 -12.40 -11.92
N VAL A 71 1.18 -12.70 -13.22
CA VAL A 71 0.39 -12.00 -14.25
C VAL A 71 -1.11 -12.14 -13.99
N VAL A 72 -1.59 -13.34 -13.64
CA VAL A 72 -3.01 -13.55 -13.32
C VAL A 72 -3.43 -12.73 -12.08
N ASN A 73 -2.60 -12.71 -11.04
CA ASN A 73 -2.89 -11.91 -9.84
C ASN A 73 -2.93 -10.41 -10.15
N LEU A 74 -1.93 -9.90 -10.87
CA LEU A 74 -1.88 -8.50 -11.27
C LEU A 74 -3.08 -8.11 -12.14
N ASN A 75 -3.48 -8.97 -13.09
CA ASN A 75 -4.67 -8.72 -13.90
C ASN A 75 -5.95 -8.66 -13.06
N ARG A 76 -6.04 -9.51 -12.03
CA ARG A 76 -7.17 -9.45 -11.09
C ARG A 76 -7.17 -8.13 -10.31
N ASP A 77 -6.03 -7.73 -9.76
CA ASP A 77 -5.91 -6.48 -9.01
C ASP A 77 -6.25 -5.27 -9.90
N ILE A 78 -5.82 -5.28 -11.16
CA ILE A 78 -6.19 -4.27 -12.16
C ILE A 78 -7.71 -4.23 -12.33
N SER A 79 -8.38 -5.36 -12.55
CA SER A 79 -9.83 -5.40 -12.70
C SER A 79 -10.59 -4.94 -11.44
N GLU A 80 -10.08 -5.26 -10.25
CA GLU A 80 -10.66 -4.77 -8.98
C GLU A 80 -10.52 -3.25 -8.85
N LEU A 81 -9.36 -2.69 -9.21
CA LEU A 81 -9.12 -1.25 -9.22
C LEU A 81 -9.96 -0.53 -10.26
N GLU A 82 -10.08 -1.08 -11.48
CA GLU A 82 -10.93 -0.54 -12.54
C GLU A 82 -12.38 -0.45 -12.08
N SER A 83 -12.92 -1.52 -11.48
CA SER A 83 -14.29 -1.52 -10.94
C SER A 83 -14.48 -0.48 -9.83
N LEU A 84 -13.49 -0.29 -8.96
CA LEU A 84 -13.54 0.72 -7.91
C LEU A 84 -13.53 2.14 -8.50
N ILE A 85 -12.71 2.38 -9.51
CA ILE A 85 -12.64 3.66 -10.23
C ILE A 85 -13.98 3.95 -10.90
N GLU A 86 -14.53 2.99 -11.63
CA GLU A 86 -15.86 3.11 -12.24
C GLU A 86 -16.93 3.45 -11.20
N SER A 87 -16.99 2.72 -10.08
CA SER A 87 -17.95 2.99 -9.00
C SER A 87 -17.80 4.40 -8.43
N LYS A 88 -16.58 4.90 -8.28
CA LYS A 88 -16.32 6.28 -7.82
C LYS A 88 -16.81 7.30 -8.83
N ILE A 89 -16.49 7.12 -10.11
CA ILE A 89 -16.91 8.03 -11.18
C ILE A 89 -18.44 8.15 -11.22
N PHE A 90 -19.17 7.04 -11.15
CA PHE A 90 -20.64 7.07 -11.14
C PHE A 90 -21.19 7.80 -9.92
N LYS A 91 -20.66 7.52 -8.72
CA LYS A 91 -21.09 8.20 -7.49
C LYS A 91 -20.77 9.69 -7.51
N GLU A 92 -19.62 10.08 -8.04
CA GLU A 92 -19.22 11.48 -8.18
C GLU A 92 -20.17 12.22 -9.13
N ALA A 93 -20.47 11.63 -10.28
CA ALA A 93 -21.44 12.20 -11.23
C ALA A 93 -22.84 12.37 -10.61
N ASP A 94 -23.34 11.37 -9.86
CA ASP A 94 -24.63 11.44 -9.16
C ASP A 94 -24.64 12.57 -8.12
N LEU A 95 -23.55 12.73 -7.37
CA LEU A 95 -23.40 13.80 -6.36
C LEU A 95 -23.30 15.18 -7.01
N GLU A 96 -22.57 15.31 -8.11
CA GLU A 96 -22.47 16.55 -8.88
C GLU A 96 -23.85 16.97 -9.42
N GLU A 97 -24.63 16.02 -9.95
CA GLU A 97 -25.99 16.29 -10.43
C GLU A 97 -26.91 16.72 -9.28
N ALA A 98 -26.87 16.03 -8.13
CA ALA A 98 -27.64 16.39 -6.94
C ALA A 98 -27.28 17.79 -6.44
N LEU A 99 -25.99 18.10 -6.38
CA LEU A 99 -25.49 19.40 -5.96
C LEU A 99 -25.91 20.52 -6.92
N GLU A 100 -25.92 20.27 -8.22
CA GLU A 100 -26.40 21.22 -9.22
C GLU A 100 -27.92 21.44 -9.12
N LYS A 101 -28.71 20.40 -8.82
CA LYS A 101 -30.15 20.53 -8.54
C LYS A 101 -30.42 21.42 -7.33
N GLU A 102 -29.71 21.18 -6.22
CA GLU A 102 -29.82 22.00 -5.01
C GLU A 102 -29.40 23.45 -5.26
N ARG A 103 -28.30 23.69 -5.98
CA ARG A 103 -27.89 25.05 -6.38
C ARG A 103 -28.97 25.78 -7.16
N LYS A 104 -29.61 25.10 -8.13
CA LYS A 104 -30.74 25.66 -8.89
C LYS A 104 -31.94 25.96 -7.99
N GLN A 105 -32.25 25.06 -7.05
CA GLN A 105 -33.35 25.26 -6.10
C GLN A 105 -33.10 26.43 -5.17
N VAL A 106 -31.89 26.56 -4.60
CA VAL A 106 -31.48 27.71 -3.78
C VAL A 106 -31.62 29.01 -4.58
N LYS A 107 -31.13 29.04 -5.82
CA LYS A 107 -31.25 30.23 -6.68
C LYS A 107 -32.71 30.62 -6.92
N LYS A 108 -33.59 29.63 -7.18
CA LYS A 108 -35.01 29.86 -7.38
C LYS A 108 -35.67 30.44 -6.12
N LEU A 109 -35.42 29.83 -4.96
CA LEU A 109 -35.95 30.30 -3.67
C LEU A 109 -35.42 31.69 -3.30
N GLN A 110 -34.16 32.00 -3.61
CA GLN A 110 -33.60 33.34 -3.41
C GLN A 110 -34.31 34.40 -4.25
N MET A 111 -34.63 34.09 -5.51
CA MET A 111 -35.41 35.00 -6.38
C MET A 111 -36.83 35.19 -5.83
N GLU A 112 -37.53 34.11 -5.47
CA GLU A 112 -38.88 34.19 -4.88
C GLU A 112 -38.88 35.02 -3.57
N LEU A 113 -37.88 34.84 -2.71
CA LEU A 113 -37.73 35.66 -1.51
C LEU A 113 -37.46 37.13 -1.81
N GLN A 114 -36.74 37.43 -2.89
CA GLN A 114 -36.49 38.81 -3.33
C GLN A 114 -37.79 39.45 -3.85
N ASP A 115 -38.55 38.74 -4.68
CA ASP A 115 -39.81 39.21 -5.23
C ASP A 115 -40.84 39.49 -4.11
N ILE A 116 -40.97 38.58 -3.14
CA ILE A 116 -41.85 38.77 -1.97
C ILE A 116 -41.41 39.97 -1.13
N LYS A 117 -40.09 40.18 -0.95
CA LYS A 117 -39.58 41.35 -0.21
C LYS A 117 -39.89 42.65 -0.94
N GLU A 118 -39.81 42.67 -2.26
CA GLU A 118 -40.12 43.84 -3.08
C GLU A 118 -41.62 44.14 -3.08
N GLU A 119 -42.48 43.12 -3.24
CA GLU A 119 -43.93 43.25 -3.12
C GLU A 119 -44.35 43.80 -1.75
N LYS A 120 -43.77 43.26 -0.67
CA LYS A 120 -44.00 43.76 0.69
C LYS A 120 -43.58 45.22 0.85
N LYS A 121 -42.46 45.63 0.23
CA LYS A 121 -41.98 47.02 0.27
C LYS A 121 -42.98 47.97 -0.41
N ILE A 122 -43.47 47.61 -1.61
CA ILE A 122 -44.46 48.39 -2.36
C ILE A 122 -45.77 48.54 -1.56
N LEU A 123 -46.21 47.48 -0.89
CA LEU A 123 -47.43 47.50 -0.06
C LEU A 123 -47.31 48.45 1.15
N VAL A 124 -46.13 48.51 1.77
CA VAL A 124 -45.85 49.41 2.91
C VAL A 124 -45.72 50.87 2.47
N GLU A 125 -45.13 51.15 1.30
CA GLU A 125 -45.06 52.51 0.74
C GLU A 125 -46.43 53.03 0.27
N SER A 126 -47.30 52.13 -0.20
CA SER A 126 -48.69 52.47 -0.60
C SER A 126 -49.61 52.76 0.60
N THR A 127 -49.38 52.13 1.74
CA THR A 127 -50.18 52.33 2.97
C THR A 127 -49.73 53.53 3.81
N THR A 128 -48.49 53.99 3.65
CA THR A 128 -47.97 55.18 4.33
C THR A 128 -48.34 56.50 3.63
N SER A 129 -48.83 56.44 2.39
CA SER A 129 -49.27 57.61 1.61
C SER A 129 -50.73 58.03 1.85
N SER A 130 -51.50 57.33 2.71
CA SER A 130 -52.95 57.52 2.87
C SER A 130 -53.45 57.58 4.32
N SER A 131 -52.60 57.86 5.31
CA SER A 131 -53.04 57.99 6.71
C SER A 131 -52.40 59.17 7.45
N SER A 132 -52.85 60.38 7.14
CA SER A 132 -52.68 61.57 7.99
C SER A 132 -53.92 61.79 8.86
N ILE A 133 -54.09 60.98 9.92
CA ILE A 133 -55.06 61.24 11.01
C ILE A 133 -54.50 60.79 12.37
N SER A 134 -54.12 61.79 13.18
CA SER A 134 -54.32 61.94 14.63
C SER A 134 -53.67 61.03 15.69
N LYS A 135 -52.94 61.74 16.56
CA LYS A 135 -52.92 61.70 18.04
C LYS A 135 -51.95 60.75 18.76
N ALA A 136 -51.09 61.43 19.51
CA ALA A 136 -50.31 60.97 20.64
C ALA A 136 -51.18 60.35 21.75
N ALA A 137 -50.69 59.26 22.34
CA ALA A 137 -50.87 58.91 23.74
C ALA A 137 -49.71 58.03 24.20
N GLN A 138 -49.20 58.34 25.39
CA GLN A 138 -48.10 57.69 26.11
C GLN A 138 -48.37 56.19 26.36
N GLY A 139 -47.28 55.42 26.40
CA GLY A 139 -47.29 54.06 26.94
C GLY A 139 -45.95 53.33 26.78
N THR A 140 -44.99 53.57 27.66
CA THR A 140 -44.15 52.46 28.16
C THR A 140 -45.07 51.62 29.05
N PRO A 141 -45.17 50.27 28.92
CA PRO A 141 -44.08 49.31 29.14
C PRO A 141 -44.19 48.10 28.16
N LYS A 142 -43.34 47.07 28.09
CA LYS A 142 -42.91 46.14 29.13
C LYS A 142 -41.79 45.28 28.54
N LYS A 143 -40.69 45.19 29.29
CA LYS A 143 -39.66 44.17 29.16
C LYS A 143 -40.26 42.89 29.74
N ASP A 144 -41.11 42.21 28.97
CA ASP A 144 -41.60 40.88 29.36
C ASP A 144 -40.53 39.86 28.97
N ASN A 145 -39.71 39.55 29.97
CA ASN A 145 -39.08 38.24 30.13
C ASN A 145 -40.20 37.18 30.04
N VAL A 146 -40.33 36.58 28.87
CA VAL A 146 -40.79 35.20 28.71
C VAL A 146 -39.48 34.42 28.58
N GLY A 147 -38.94 33.86 29.67
CA GLY A 147 -39.38 32.56 30.17
C GLY A 147 -38.97 31.51 29.13
N GLU A 148 -37.73 31.03 29.18
CA GLU A 148 -37.45 29.63 29.58
C GLU A 148 -37.89 28.69 28.42
N ASP A 149 -37.06 28.25 27.48
CA ASP A 149 -35.80 27.53 27.69
C ASP A 149 -35.10 27.22 26.33
N SER A 150 -34.92 28.20 25.43
CA SER A 150 -34.10 27.96 24.22
C SER A 150 -32.62 28.15 24.52
N THR A 151 -32.12 27.35 25.47
CA THR A 151 -30.70 27.08 25.53
C THR A 151 -30.31 26.46 24.20
N ALA A 152 -29.42 27.10 23.45
CA ALA A 152 -28.94 26.57 22.17
C ALA A 152 -28.47 25.12 22.40
N TYR A 153 -29.08 24.18 21.68
CA TYR A 153 -28.79 22.77 21.79
C TYR A 153 -27.70 22.43 20.78
N CYS A 154 -26.59 21.87 21.25
CA CYS A 154 -25.51 21.46 20.37
C CYS A 154 -25.67 19.99 20.00
N GLU A 155 -25.96 19.70 18.73
CA GLU A 155 -26.12 18.33 18.23
C GLU A 155 -24.81 17.51 18.26
N LEU A 156 -23.64 18.16 18.42
CA LEU A 156 -22.33 17.47 18.44
C LEU A 156 -21.97 16.87 19.79
N CYS A 157 -22.48 17.45 20.88
CA CYS A 157 -22.17 17.00 22.24
C CYS A 157 -23.42 16.83 23.10
N GLU A 158 -24.60 16.92 22.48
CA GLU A 158 -25.92 16.64 23.05
C GLU A 158 -26.21 17.41 24.35
N VAL A 159 -25.66 18.61 24.48
CA VAL A 159 -25.87 19.48 25.66
C VAL A 159 -26.44 20.84 25.27
N ASN A 160 -27.25 21.35 26.19
CA ASN A 160 -27.86 22.66 26.15
C ASN A 160 -26.90 23.73 26.67
N GLY A 161 -26.88 24.90 26.04
CA GLY A 161 -26.17 26.09 26.51
C GLY A 161 -25.14 26.67 25.54
N HIS A 162 -24.95 26.07 24.37
CA HIS A 162 -24.11 26.61 23.29
C HIS A 162 -24.55 26.09 21.92
N ASP A 163 -24.24 26.85 20.86
CA ASP A 163 -24.53 26.47 19.48
C ASP A 163 -23.34 25.73 18.83
N LEU A 164 -23.53 25.07 17.69
CA LEU A 164 -22.52 24.32 16.93
C LEU A 164 -21.21 25.10 16.72
N ILE A 165 -21.32 26.41 16.48
CA ILE A 165 -20.17 27.30 16.24
C ILE A 165 -19.36 27.56 17.52
N SER A 166 -20.04 27.54 18.67
CA SER A 166 -19.46 27.80 20.00
C SER A 166 -19.10 26.50 20.73
N CYS A 167 -19.23 25.35 20.07
CA CYS A 167 -18.97 24.05 20.66
C CYS A 167 -17.48 23.85 20.94
N LYS A 168 -17.14 23.60 22.20
CA LYS A 168 -15.75 23.40 22.63
C LYS A 168 -15.11 22.20 21.93
N ALA A 169 -15.88 21.19 21.55
CA ALA A 169 -15.36 20.05 20.77
C ALA A 169 -14.86 20.46 19.37
N VAL A 170 -15.44 21.51 18.78
CA VAL A 170 -15.06 22.05 17.46
C VAL A 170 -14.03 23.16 17.60
N THR A 171 -14.14 24.03 18.61
CA THR A 171 -13.20 25.14 18.80
C THR A 171 -11.83 24.69 19.28
N VAL A 172 -11.70 23.50 19.88
CA VAL A 172 -10.39 22.87 20.15
C VAL A 172 -9.61 22.58 18.85
N ALA A 173 -10.27 22.52 17.69
CA ALA A 173 -9.59 22.44 16.39
C ALA A 173 -9.09 23.81 15.87
N LYS A 174 -9.48 24.92 16.51
CA LYS A 174 -9.15 26.29 16.07
C LYS A 174 -8.18 27.03 16.99
N ASP A 175 -7.92 26.50 18.19
CA ASP A 175 -6.71 26.83 18.95
C ASP A 175 -5.51 26.08 18.34
N GLY A 176 -4.94 26.66 17.29
CA GLY A 176 -3.69 26.17 16.73
C GLY A 176 -2.55 26.19 17.75
N SER A 177 -1.65 25.21 17.58
CA SER A 177 -0.33 24.99 18.18
C SER A 177 -0.23 23.96 19.30
N ASP A 178 0.47 22.86 18.96
CA ASP A 178 1.23 21.93 19.82
C ASP A 178 0.95 20.43 19.62
N ARG A 179 0.33 20.03 18.50
CA ARG A 179 0.55 18.67 18.00
C ARG A 179 1.72 18.70 17.01
N PRO A 180 2.94 18.31 17.41
CA PRO A 180 4.05 18.22 16.48
C PRO A 180 3.76 17.23 15.34
N TYR A 181 4.20 17.59 14.14
CA TYR A 181 4.20 16.68 12.99
C TYR A 181 5.43 15.77 13.04
N CYS A 182 5.24 14.49 12.73
CA CYS A 182 6.33 13.52 12.61
C CYS A 182 6.42 13.04 11.16
N GLU A 183 7.57 13.28 10.51
CA GLU A 183 7.83 12.85 9.13
C GLU A 183 7.97 11.32 9.03
N ASN A 184 8.48 10.65 10.07
CA ASN A 184 8.63 9.18 10.07
C ASN A 184 7.30 8.44 10.19
N CYS A 185 6.28 9.05 10.81
CA CYS A 185 4.94 8.46 10.97
C CYS A 185 3.89 9.13 10.07
N GLU A 186 4.28 10.17 9.33
CA GLU A 186 3.42 11.01 8.48
C GLU A 186 2.15 11.56 9.16
N GLU A 187 2.15 11.70 10.49
CA GLU A 187 0.99 12.12 11.28
C GLU A 187 1.29 13.27 12.25
N TYR A 188 0.24 14.04 12.59
CA TYR A 188 0.28 15.02 13.69
C TYR A 188 -0.02 14.31 15.01
N GLY A 189 0.97 14.25 15.89
CA GLY A 189 0.93 13.37 17.06
C GLY A 189 1.51 13.97 18.33
N LEU A 190 2.00 13.09 19.20
CA LEU A 190 2.57 13.43 20.52
C LEU A 190 4.10 13.66 20.48
N HIS A 191 4.74 13.49 19.32
CA HIS A 191 6.19 13.59 19.19
C HIS A 191 6.59 14.30 17.88
N LEU A 192 7.76 14.94 17.89
CA LEU A 192 8.43 15.46 16.70
C LEU A 192 9.23 14.35 16.01
N THR A 193 9.52 14.50 14.72
CA THR A 193 10.38 13.59 13.94
C THR A 193 11.66 13.18 14.67
N ASN A 194 12.32 14.13 15.35
CA ASN A 194 13.58 13.91 16.07
C ASN A 194 13.46 13.06 17.35
N LYS A 195 12.23 12.74 17.77
CA LYS A 195 11.92 11.90 18.93
C LYS A 195 11.00 10.73 18.55
N CYS A 196 10.99 10.37 17.27
CA CYS A 196 10.17 9.27 16.78
C CYS A 196 10.69 7.93 17.33
N PRO A 197 9.85 7.12 18.02
CA PRO A 197 10.24 5.78 18.47
C PRO A 197 10.68 4.88 17.32
N ASN A 198 10.15 5.11 16.12
CA ASN A 198 10.42 4.32 14.91
C ASN A 198 11.60 4.89 14.10
N GLN A 199 12.38 5.83 14.66
CA GLN A 199 13.51 6.47 13.96
C GLN A 199 14.58 5.46 13.49
N ASN A 200 14.68 4.30 14.14
CA ASN A 200 15.67 3.27 13.82
C ASN A 200 15.14 2.15 12.90
N GLU A 201 13.85 2.18 12.52
CA GLU A 201 13.26 1.15 11.63
C GLU A 201 13.44 1.48 10.14
N THR A 202 14.05 2.64 9.82
CA THR A 202 14.43 3.03 8.46
C THR A 202 15.92 2.77 8.23
N PHE A 203 16.28 1.50 8.05
CA PHE A 203 17.53 1.06 7.40
C PHE A 203 17.19 0.09 6.26
#